data_AF-A0A7Y6K7X3-F1
#
_entry.id   AF-A0A7Y6K7X3-F1
#
_cell.length_a   1.000
_cell.length_b   1.000
_cell.length_c   1.000
_cell.angle_alpha   90.00
_cell.angle_beta   90.00
_cell.angle_gamma   90.00
#
_symmetry.space_group_name_H-M   'P 1'
#
loop_
_entity.id
_entity.type
_entity.pdbx_description
1 polymer ?
#
loop_
_entity_poly.entity_id
_entity_poly.type
_entity_poly.pdbx_seq_one_letter_code
_entity_poly.pdbx_strand_id
1 'polypeptide(L)'
;MSAKFLVGRWQSPRASNPVLNIRIAIEIDARSVVMVHHFIERAWRRFGQDENAYVRELIIEEIDAIVECPEDYGLKAIDAIPAAWSDAESNAPLELPEDDEEVNADDRS
;
A
#
# COMPACT_ATOMS: atom_id res chain seq x y z
N MET A 1 -3.10 -13.04 20.82
CA MET A 1 -1.92 -12.51 20.10
C MET A 1 -2.19 -11.03 19.90
N SER A 2 -1.38 -10.16 20.50
CA SER A 2 -1.44 -8.72 20.23
C SER A 2 -0.67 -8.48 18.95
N ALA A 3 -1.38 -8.17 17.87
CA ALA A 3 -0.75 -7.72 16.65
C ALA A 3 0.24 -6.59 16.95
N LYS A 4 1.37 -6.59 16.25
CA LYS A 4 2.43 -5.59 16.45
C LYS A 4 2.40 -4.49 15.39
N PHE A 5 1.88 -4.82 14.21
CA PHE A 5 1.89 -3.94 13.06
C PHE A 5 0.49 -3.83 12.46
N LEU A 6 0.15 -2.62 12.00
CA LEU A 6 -0.94 -2.41 11.06
C LEU A 6 -0.34 -2.33 9.68
N VAL A 7 -0.81 -3.16 8.76
CA VAL A 7 -0.38 -3.13 7.37
C VAL A 7 -1.56 -3.06 6.42
N GLY A 8 -1.39 -2.35 5.32
CA GLY A 8 -2.43 -2.33 4.31
C GLY A 8 -2.10 -1.41 3.16
N ARG A 9 -3.10 -1.26 2.28
CA ARG A 9 -3.03 -0.35 1.14
C ARG A 9 -3.93 0.83 1.47
N TRP A 10 -3.32 1.99 1.59
CA TRP A 10 -4.02 3.24 1.82
C TRP A 10 -4.15 3.98 0.50
N GLN A 11 -5.39 4.31 0.13
CA GLN A 11 -5.69 5.22 -0.97
C GLN A 11 -5.92 6.59 -0.35
N SER A 12 -5.08 7.57 -0.70
CA SER A 12 -5.21 8.91 -0.13
C SER A 12 -6.59 9.49 -0.47
N PRO A 13 -7.35 10.01 0.51
CA PRO A 13 -8.64 10.64 0.28
C PRO A 13 -8.54 12.05 -0.31
N ARG A 14 -7.33 12.64 -0.41
CA ARG A 14 -7.17 14.01 -0.93
C ARG A 14 -7.26 14.03 -2.45
N ALA A 15 -8.28 14.71 -2.95
CA ALA A 15 -8.63 14.87 -4.37
C ALA A 15 -7.52 15.44 -5.26
N SER A 16 -6.48 16.07 -4.69
CA SER A 16 -5.33 16.60 -5.44
C SER A 16 -4.32 15.54 -5.89
N ASN A 17 -4.33 14.33 -5.29
CA ASN A 17 -3.51 13.20 -5.74
C ASN A 17 -4.33 11.89 -5.72
N PRO A 18 -5.33 11.76 -6.61
CA PRO A 18 -6.38 10.74 -6.52
C PRO A 18 -5.95 9.30 -6.85
N VAL A 19 -4.65 9.03 -7.03
CA VAL A 19 -4.15 7.70 -7.47
C VAL A 19 -2.88 7.28 -6.72
N LEU A 20 -2.62 7.85 -5.54
CA LEU A 20 -1.52 7.34 -4.71
C LEU A 20 -1.96 6.03 -4.06
N ASN A 21 -1.66 4.93 -4.73
CA ASN A 21 -1.68 3.60 -4.14
C ASN A 21 -0.45 3.48 -3.24
N ILE A 22 -0.67 3.57 -1.92
CA ILE A 22 0.40 3.52 -0.92
C ILE A 22 0.27 2.22 -0.15
N ARG A 23 1.37 1.52 0.09
CA ARG A 23 1.43 0.48 1.13
C ARG A 23 2.13 1.04 2.34
N ILE A 24 1.52 0.85 3.51
CA ILE A 24 2.03 1.36 4.77
C ILE A 24 2.13 0.24 5.79
N ALA A 25 3.16 0.33 6.64
CA ALA A 25 3.26 -0.46 7.85
C ALA A 25 3.48 0.49 9.03
N ILE A 26 2.66 0.32 10.07
CA ILE A 26 2.68 1.12 11.30
C ILE A 26 2.94 0.17 12.46
N GLU A 27 3.89 0.49 13.31
CA GLU A 27 4.09 -0.19 14.59
C GLU A 27 3.11 0.37 15.62
N ILE A 28 2.29 -0.51 16.21
CA ILE A 28 1.15 -0.13 17.05
C ILE A 28 1.62 0.52 18.36
N ASP A 29 2.53 -0.14 19.08
CA ASP A 29 2.97 0.31 20.40
C ASP A 29 3.77 1.63 20.32
N ALA A 30 4.60 1.75 19.29
CA ALA A 30 5.42 2.93 19.05
C ALA A 30 4.64 4.08 18.38
N ARG A 31 3.43 3.81 17.86
CA ARG A 31 2.68 4.72 16.98
C ARG A 31 3.59 5.35 15.94
N SER A 32 4.31 4.50 15.22
CA SER A 32 5.34 4.95 14.29
C SER A 32 5.19 4.29 12.92
N VAL A 33 5.42 5.08 11.88
CA VAL A 33 5.39 4.57 10.51
C VAL A 33 6.74 3.93 10.20
N VAL A 34 6.76 2.61 10.07
CA VAL A 34 7.99 1.86 9.81
C VAL A 34 8.24 1.67 8.31
N MET A 35 7.20 1.71 7.48
CA MET A 35 7.34 1.61 6.03
C MET A 35 6.26 2.41 5.29
N VAL A 36 6.65 3.04 4.18
CA VAL A 36 5.75 3.70 3.23
C VAL A 36 6.32 3.51 1.82
N HIS A 37 5.59 2.87 0.91
CA HIS A 37 5.95 2.77 -0.50
C HIS A 37 4.77 3.20 -1.39
N HIS A 38 5.06 3.86 -2.51
CA HIS A 38 4.08 4.10 -3.56
C HIS A 38 4.12 3.01 -4.64
N PHE A 39 3.03 2.86 -5.37
CA PHE A 39 3.00 2.05 -6.58
C PHE A 39 3.19 2.93 -7.81
N ILE A 40 4.36 2.82 -8.46
CA ILE A 40 4.72 3.59 -9.67
C ILE A 40 5.39 2.66 -10.67
N GLU A 41 5.16 2.88 -11.97
CA GLU A 41 5.77 2.06 -13.03
C GLU A 41 5.58 0.54 -12.82
N ARG A 42 4.38 0.13 -12.36
CA ARG A 42 4.01 -1.27 -12.05
C ARG A 42 4.83 -1.92 -10.92
N ALA A 43 5.53 -1.14 -10.11
CA ALA A 43 6.35 -1.64 -9.00
C ALA A 43 6.09 -0.84 -7.71
N TRP A 44 6.26 -1.47 -6.55
CA TRP A 44 6.28 -0.71 -5.30
C TRP A 44 7.68 -0.15 -5.06
N ARG A 45 7.77 1.17 -4.88
CA ARG A 45 9.02 1.88 -4.66
C ARG A 45 8.96 2.74 -3.42
N ARG A 46 10.12 2.97 -2.82
CA ARG A 46 10.28 3.96 -1.75
C ARG A 46 10.04 5.35 -2.34
N PHE A 47 9.35 6.18 -1.58
CA PHE A 47 9.24 7.61 -1.89
C PHE A 47 10.63 8.27 -1.89
N GLY A 48 10.76 9.35 -2.67
CA GLY A 48 11.87 10.28 -2.50
C GLY A 48 11.87 10.87 -1.08
N GLN A 49 13.00 11.42 -0.64
CA GLN A 49 13.15 11.89 0.74
C GLN A 49 12.07 12.90 1.17
N ASP A 50 11.80 13.90 0.32
CA ASP A 50 10.82 14.96 0.63
C ASP A 50 9.38 14.44 0.61
N GLU A 51 9.04 13.61 -0.37
CA GLU A 51 7.71 12.98 -0.46
C GLU A 51 7.46 12.02 0.70
N ASN A 52 8.49 11.29 1.13
CA ASN A 52 8.43 10.38 2.26
C ASN A 52 8.14 11.15 3.56
N ALA A 53 8.81 12.28 3.78
CA ALA A 53 8.55 13.14 4.94
C ALA A 53 7.10 13.64 4.93
N TYR A 54 6.64 14.18 3.80
CA TYR A 54 5.28 14.69 3.65
C TYR A 54 4.21 13.62 3.91
N VAL A 55 4.34 12.43 3.30
CA VAL A 55 3.36 11.34 3.48
C VAL A 55 3.39 10.81 4.91
N ARG A 56 4.56 10.73 5.54
CA ARG A 56 4.67 10.33 6.95
C ARG A 56 3.96 11.32 7.87
N GLU A 57 4.12 12.62 7.66
CA GLU A 57 3.43 13.64 8.44
C GLU A 57 1.91 13.47 8.35
N LEU A 58 1.36 13.28 7.14
CA LEU A 58 -0.07 13.00 6.95
C LEU A 58 -0.55 11.77 7.71
N ILE A 59 0.21 10.67 7.69
CA ILE A 59 -0.16 9.44 8.42
C ILE A 59 -0.07 9.67 9.93
N ILE A 60 0.94 10.42 10.39
CA ILE A 60 1.13 10.74 11.81
C ILE A 60 -0.02 11.59 12.34
N GLU A 61 -0.55 12.52 11.55
CA GLU A 61 -1.74 13.33 11.92
C GLU A 61 -2.97 12.46 12.21
N GLU A 62 -3.11 11.33 11.52
CA GLU A 62 -4.27 10.42 11.65
C GLU A 62 -3.95 9.15 12.46
N ILE A 63 -2.75 9.04 13.04
CA ILE A 63 -2.25 7.75 13.55
C ILE A 63 -3.09 7.17 14.69
N ASP A 64 -3.64 8.02 15.54
CA ASP A 64 -4.49 7.59 16.65
C ASP A 64 -5.79 6.98 16.12
N ALA A 65 -6.43 7.64 15.15
CA ALA A 65 -7.64 7.14 14.50
C ALA A 65 -7.37 5.85 13.70
N ILE A 66 -6.21 5.76 13.05
CA ILE A 66 -5.77 4.55 12.34
C ILE A 66 -5.57 3.37 13.31
N VAL A 67 -5.00 3.63 14.49
CA VAL A 67 -4.80 2.58 15.51
C VAL A 67 -6.11 2.16 16.16
N GLU A 68 -7.04 3.09 16.34
CA GLU A 68 -8.37 2.80 16.90
C GLU A 68 -9.26 2.01 15.94
N CYS A 69 -9.28 2.36 14.65
CA CYS A 69 -10.15 1.76 13.62
C CYS A 69 -9.37 1.42 12.34
N PRO A 70 -8.41 0.47 12.36
CA PRO A 70 -7.54 0.19 11.22
C PRO A 70 -8.28 -0.24 9.95
N GLU A 71 -9.42 -0.92 10.09
CA GLU A 71 -10.28 -1.36 8.99
C GLU A 71 -10.86 -0.21 8.15
N ASP A 72 -11.16 0.94 8.76
CA ASP A 72 -11.68 2.13 8.08
C ASP A 72 -10.63 2.72 7.12
N TYR A 73 -9.36 2.41 7.38
CA TYR A 73 -8.20 2.81 6.57
C TYR A 73 -7.70 1.67 5.66
N GLY A 74 -8.40 0.54 5.59
CA GLY A 74 -8.00 -0.61 4.79
C GLY A 74 -6.76 -1.34 5.32
N LEU A 75 -6.46 -1.18 6.61
CA LEU A 75 -5.33 -1.82 7.29
C LEU A 75 -5.78 -3.07 8.04
N LYS A 76 -4.82 -3.96 8.26
CA LYS A 76 -4.98 -5.21 8.99
C LYS A 76 -3.89 -5.33 10.03
N ALA A 77 -4.29 -5.77 11.22
CA ALA A 77 -3.38 -6.02 12.32
C ALA A 77 -2.67 -7.36 12.13
N ILE A 78 -1.34 -7.36 12.15
CA ILE A 78 -0.49 -8.55 11.96
C ILE A 78 0.69 -8.56 12.94
N ASP A 79 1.27 -9.73 13.16
CA ASP A 79 2.39 -9.91 14.12
C ASP A 79 3.77 -9.56 13.54
N ALA A 80 3.94 -9.60 12.20
CA ALA A 80 5.20 -9.33 11.53
C ALA A 80 4.98 -8.80 10.10
N ILE A 81 5.72 -7.75 9.70
CA ILE A 81 5.65 -7.19 8.34
C ILE A 81 6.04 -8.28 7.32
N PRO A 82 5.28 -8.45 6.22
CA PRO A 82 5.61 -9.46 5.21
C PRO A 82 7.01 -9.23 4.62
N ALA A 83 7.82 -10.29 4.52
CA ALA A 83 9.18 -10.21 3.97
C ALA A 83 9.20 -9.69 2.51
N ALA A 84 8.17 -9.98 1.72
CA ALA A 84 8.02 -9.42 0.37
C ALA A 84 7.95 -7.87 0.36
N TRP A 85 7.75 -7.23 1.51
CA TRP A 85 7.70 -5.78 1.61
C TRP A 85 9.07 -5.14 1.86
N SER A 86 10.08 -5.90 2.29
CA SER A 86 11.42 -5.36 2.59
C SER A 86 12.26 -5.11 1.33
N ASP A 87 12.03 -5.88 0.25
CA ASP A 87 12.74 -5.72 -1.02
C ASP A 87 11.92 -4.92 -2.02
N ALA A 88 12.56 -3.89 -2.60
CA ALA A 88 12.00 -3.11 -3.70
C ALA A 88 11.82 -3.97 -4.98
N GLU A 89 12.64 -5.01 -5.14
CA GLU A 89 12.65 -5.91 -6.32
C GLU A 89 11.66 -7.07 -6.27
N SER A 90 11.15 -7.47 -5.09
CA SER A 90 10.23 -8.63 -4.98
C SER A 90 8.76 -8.32 -5.33
N ASN A 91 8.47 -7.10 -5.80
CA ASN A 91 7.16 -6.80 -6.36
C ASN A 91 7.11 -7.26 -7.81
N ALA A 92 6.95 -8.56 -8.00
CA ALA A 92 6.30 -9.01 -9.22
C ALA A 92 4.99 -8.20 -9.35
N PRO A 93 4.68 -7.65 -10.54
CA PRO A 93 3.39 -7.04 -10.76
C PRO A 93 2.33 -8.03 -10.30
N LEU A 94 1.26 -7.57 -9.65
CA LEU A 94 0.03 -8.34 -9.73
C LEU A 94 -0.22 -8.46 -11.23
N GLU A 95 -0.19 -9.68 -11.76
CA GLU A 95 -0.86 -9.98 -13.02
C GLU A 95 -2.27 -9.45 -12.81
N LEU A 96 -2.54 -8.27 -13.37
CA LEU A 96 -3.91 -7.89 -13.65
C LEU A 96 -4.45 -9.08 -14.45
N PRO A 97 -5.65 -9.60 -14.14
CA PRO A 97 -6.24 -10.63 -14.98
C PRO A 97 -6.09 -10.13 -16.40
N GLU A 98 -5.43 -10.92 -17.25
CA GLU A 98 -5.45 -10.65 -18.68
C GLU A 98 -6.93 -10.51 -19.00
N ASP A 99 -7.34 -9.34 -19.48
CA ASP A 99 -8.67 -9.22 -20.06
C ASP A 99 -8.66 -10.28 -21.16
N ASP A 100 -9.34 -11.40 -20.90
CA ASP A 100 -9.61 -12.45 -21.87
C ASP A 100 -10.50 -11.81 -22.94
N GLU A 101 -9.89 -11.02 -23.82
CA GLU A 101 -10.46 -10.65 -25.09
C GLU A 101 -10.36 -11.90 -25.97
N GLU A 102 -11.22 -12.86 -25.65
CA GLU A 102 -11.57 -13.97 -26.53
C GLU A 102 -12.35 -13.39 -27.72
N VAL A 103 -11.67 -12.62 -28.58
CA VAL A 103 -12.15 -12.35 -29.94
C VAL A 103 -11.87 -13.61 -30.75
N ASN A 104 -12.85 -14.51 -30.67
CA ASN A 104 -13.05 -15.66 -31.52
C ASN A 104 -12.41 -15.47 -32.90
N ALA A 105 -11.48 -16.36 -33.22
CA ALA A 105 -11.20 -16.68 -34.59
C ALA A 105 -12.50 -17.16 -35.25
N ASP A 106 -13.04 -16.40 -36.20
CA ASP A 106 -13.89 -16.99 -37.22
C ASP A 106 -13.29 -16.65 -38.58
N ASP A 107 -12.51 -17.63 -39.03
CA ASP A 107 -12.17 -17.90 -40.41
C ASP A 107 -13.45 -18.02 -41.24
N ARG A 108 -13.63 -17.12 -42.23
CA ARG A 108 -14.27 -17.47 -43.50
C ARG A 108 -14.02 -16.39 -44.56
N SER A 109 -13.04 -16.72 -45.41
CA SER A 109 -13.07 -16.70 -46.89
C SER A 109 -13.63 -15.46 -47.60
#